data_AF-A0A369XYZ7-F1
#
_entry.id   AF-A0A369XYZ7-F1
#
_cell.length_a   1.000
_cell.length_b   1.000
_cell.length_c   1.000
_cell.angle_alpha   90.00
_cell.angle_beta   90.00
_cell.angle_gamma   90.00
#
_symmetry.space_group_name_H-M   'P 1'
#
loop_
_entity.id
_entity.type
_entity.pdbx_description
1 polymer ?
#
loop_
_entity_poly.entity_id
_entity_poly.type
_entity_poly.pdbx_seq_one_letter_code
_entity_poly.pdbx_strand_id
1 'polypeptide(L)'
;MKKLLYILLPVILIILGYFLYTTEFWEPKGYYTETNEPSVEQLRDKLETAKEDLREKGKYNCCIQNDCSWCAIYLGYCICADLIVTEGREQSCPECAAAWNRKLGKTPGVDPDAIEVITFGVYGFENEGEPYPNIEEDHSDEDVSPPEEKKKLVP
;
A
#
# COMPACT_ATOMS: atom_id res chain seq x y z
N MET A 1 -27.47 -50.19 15.56
CA MET A 1 -27.52 -48.83 14.97
C MET A 1 -26.77 -47.78 15.81
N LYS A 2 -27.05 -47.60 17.11
CA LYS A 2 -26.37 -46.58 17.96
C LYS A 2 -24.83 -46.68 18.00
N LYS A 3 -24.25 -47.88 18.04
CA LYS A 3 -22.78 -48.08 18.02
C LYS A 3 -22.11 -47.63 16.72
N LEU A 4 -22.81 -47.74 15.58
CA LEU A 4 -22.28 -47.27 14.28
C LEU A 4 -22.24 -45.74 14.23
N LEU A 5 -23.28 -45.09 14.79
CA LEU A 5 -23.38 -43.62 14.88
C LEU A 5 -22.24 -43.00 15.69
N TYR A 6 -21.88 -43.61 16.83
CA TYR A 6 -20.78 -43.12 17.69
C TYR A 6 -19.40 -43.20 17.05
N ILE A 7 -19.21 -44.09 16.07
CA ILE A 7 -17.94 -44.23 15.35
C ILE A 7 -17.90 -43.26 14.16
N LEU A 8 -19.03 -43.09 13.45
CA LEU A 8 -19.08 -42.22 12.27
C LEU A 8 -19.08 -40.72 12.60
N LEU A 9 -19.68 -40.31 13.73
CA LEU A 9 -19.76 -38.91 14.13
C LEU A 9 -18.39 -38.21 14.27
N PRO A 10 -17.39 -38.73 15.03
CA PRO A 10 -16.09 -38.08 15.14
C PRO A 10 -15.33 -38.05 13.81
N VAL A 11 -15.48 -39.07 12.97
CA VAL A 11 -14.86 -39.12 11.64
C VAL A 11 -15.43 -38.02 10.75
N ILE A 12 -16.76 -37.83 10.75
CA ILE A 12 -17.41 -36.74 10.02
C ILE A 12 -16.94 -35.38 10.53
N LEU A 13 -16.84 -35.18 11.86
CA LEU A 13 -16.35 -33.92 12.44
C LEU A 13 -14.89 -33.63 12.08
N ILE A 14 -14.02 -34.65 12.03
CA ILE A 14 -12.63 -34.49 11.60
C ILE A 14 -12.57 -34.11 10.11
N ILE A 15 -13.38 -34.76 9.26
CA ILE A 15 -13.43 -34.44 7.82
C ILE A 15 -13.98 -33.02 7.61
N LEU A 16 -15.03 -32.63 8.33
CA LEU A 16 -15.59 -31.27 8.27
C LEU A 16 -14.59 -30.22 8.76
N GLY A 17 -13.90 -30.49 9.88
CA GLY A 17 -12.86 -29.62 10.41
C GLY A 17 -11.68 -29.47 9.45
N TYR A 18 -11.24 -30.57 8.82
CA TYR A 18 -10.21 -30.53 7.80
C TYR A 18 -10.66 -29.76 6.55
N PHE A 19 -11.89 -29.98 6.09
CA PHE A 19 -12.44 -29.28 4.92
C PHE A 19 -12.55 -27.77 5.17
N LEU A 20 -13.06 -27.35 6.32
CA LEU A 20 -13.10 -25.94 6.73
C LEU A 20 -11.69 -25.35 6.82
N TYR A 21 -10.75 -26.07 7.44
CA TYR A 21 -9.35 -25.67 7.50
C TYR A 21 -8.71 -25.46 6.11
N THR A 22 -9.03 -26.31 5.13
CA THR A 22 -8.48 -26.19 3.77
C THR A 22 -9.15 -25.12 2.90
N THR A 23 -10.39 -24.73 3.20
CA THR A 23 -11.15 -23.78 2.36
C THR A 23 -10.96 -22.33 2.78
N GLU A 24 -10.65 -22.05 4.06
CA GLU A 24 -10.42 -20.67 4.54
C GLU A 24 -8.98 -20.17 4.39
N PHE A 25 -7.99 -21.04 4.09
CA PHE A 25 -6.56 -20.67 4.28
C PHE A 25 -5.69 -20.60 3.01
N TRP A 26 -6.27 -20.73 1.81
CA TRP A 26 -5.50 -20.69 0.56
C TRP A 26 -5.67 -19.37 -0.19
N GLU A 27 -5.13 -18.29 0.39
CA GLU A 27 -4.94 -17.06 -0.37
C GLU A 27 -3.85 -17.27 -1.43
N PRO A 28 -4.11 -16.93 -2.71
CA PRO A 28 -3.09 -17.03 -3.75
C PRO A 28 -1.93 -16.09 -3.39
N LYS A 29 -0.76 -16.66 -3.10
CA LYS A 29 0.45 -15.87 -2.89
C LYS A 29 0.96 -15.39 -4.25
N GLY A 30 0.81 -14.10 -4.50
CA GLY A 30 1.51 -13.44 -5.60
C GLY A 30 2.99 -13.36 -5.26
N TYR A 31 3.84 -14.02 -6.04
CA TYR A 31 5.28 -13.81 -5.98
C TYR A 31 5.64 -12.74 -7.01
N TYR A 32 6.37 -11.71 -6.57
CA TYR A 32 6.98 -10.73 -7.44
C TYR A 32 8.48 -10.68 -7.16
N THR A 33 9.25 -10.39 -8.19
CA THR A 33 10.68 -10.14 -8.08
C THR A 33 10.88 -8.64 -8.20
N GLU A 34 11.47 -8.02 -7.18
CA GLU A 34 11.83 -6.62 -7.28
C GLU A 34 12.89 -6.41 -8.37
N THR A 35 12.77 -5.30 -9.10
CA THR A 35 13.80 -4.91 -10.06
C THR A 35 15.08 -4.49 -9.34
N ASN A 36 16.22 -4.96 -9.85
CA ASN A 36 17.57 -4.59 -9.43
C ASN A 36 18.23 -3.61 -10.41
N GLU A 37 17.43 -2.91 -11.22
CA GLU A 37 17.93 -1.87 -12.11
C GLU A 37 18.57 -0.73 -11.28
N PRO A 38 19.85 -0.37 -11.50
CA PRO A 38 20.55 0.60 -10.66
C PRO A 38 19.87 1.97 -10.57
N SER A 39 19.19 2.40 -11.63
CA SER A 39 18.45 3.67 -11.63
C SER A 39 17.24 3.63 -10.68
N VAL A 40 16.57 2.49 -10.55
CA VAL A 40 15.42 2.32 -9.64
C VAL A 40 15.90 2.23 -8.19
N GLU A 41 17.01 1.55 -7.93
CA GLU A 41 17.64 1.50 -6.61
C GLU A 41 18.00 2.90 -6.10
N GLN A 42 18.63 3.73 -6.94
CA GLN A 42 18.93 5.13 -6.59
C GLN A 42 17.68 5.96 -6.27
N LEU A 43 16.55 5.70 -6.95
CA LEU A 43 15.28 6.38 -6.66
C LEU A 43 14.71 5.93 -5.31
N ARG A 44 14.83 4.65 -4.96
CA ARG A 44 14.42 4.13 -3.64
C ARG A 44 15.24 4.77 -2.52
N ASP A 45 16.57 4.85 -2.68
CA ASP A 45 17.45 5.46 -1.67
C ASP A 45 17.11 6.94 -1.43
N LYS A 46 16.88 7.70 -2.51
CA LYS A 46 16.45 9.10 -2.44
C LYS A 46 15.11 9.25 -1.73
N LEU A 47 14.17 8.35 -2.02
CA LEU A 47 12.85 8.36 -1.42
C LEU A 47 12.88 8.00 0.07
N GLU A 48 13.69 7.02 0.46
CA GLU A 48 13.89 6.68 1.88
C GLU A 48 14.57 7.81 2.64
N THR A 49 15.54 8.50 2.02
CA THR A 49 16.15 9.70 2.60
C THR A 49 15.10 10.79 2.81
N ALA A 50 14.27 11.05 1.80
CA ALA A 50 13.19 12.04 1.91
C ALA A 50 12.15 11.66 2.98
N LYS A 51 11.84 10.36 3.14
CA LYS A 51 10.96 9.87 4.20
C LYS A 51 11.58 10.10 5.56
N GLU A 52 12.87 9.81 5.75
CA GLU A 52 13.57 10.05 7.01
C GLU A 52 13.58 11.53 7.38
N ASP A 53 13.92 12.42 6.44
CA ASP A 53 13.85 13.87 6.64
C ASP A 53 12.45 14.34 7.09
N LEU A 54 11.38 13.71 6.58
CA LEU A 54 10.02 14.00 7.00
C LEU A 54 9.68 13.39 8.37
N ARG A 55 10.22 12.22 8.72
CA ARG A 55 10.08 11.60 10.06
C ARG A 55 10.74 12.49 11.12
N GLU A 56 11.96 12.97 10.87
CA GLU A 56 12.68 13.88 11.76
C GLU A 56 11.91 15.20 11.99
N LYS A 57 11.20 15.67 10.97
CA LYS A 57 10.33 16.86 11.05
C LYS A 57 8.97 16.58 11.69
N GLY A 58 8.69 15.34 12.11
CA GLY A 58 7.39 14.91 12.64
C GLY A 58 6.27 14.93 11.60
N LYS A 59 6.59 15.01 10.30
CA LYS A 59 5.62 15.05 9.20
C LYS A 59 5.31 13.67 8.64
N TYR A 60 6.12 12.66 8.94
CA TYR A 60 5.93 11.31 8.43
C TYR A 60 5.90 10.31 9.57
N ASN A 61 4.77 9.66 9.77
CA ASN A 61 4.60 8.58 10.72
C ASN A 61 3.74 7.50 10.05
N CYS A 62 4.35 6.52 9.40
CA CYS A 62 3.59 5.50 8.69
C CYS A 62 3.01 4.49 9.71
N CYS A 63 1.72 4.20 9.63
CA CYS A 63 1.01 3.34 10.59
C CYS A 63 0.98 1.85 10.24
N ILE A 64 1.64 1.46 9.15
CA ILE A 64 1.66 0.08 8.62
C ILE A 64 3.08 -0.50 8.62
N GLN A 65 3.17 -1.82 8.52
CA GLN A 65 4.40 -2.58 8.29
C GLN A 65 4.82 -2.39 6.83
N ASN A 66 6.13 -2.20 6.61
CA ASN A 66 6.71 -1.78 5.32
C ASN A 66 6.16 -0.43 4.87
N ASP A 67 6.71 0.63 5.45
CA ASP A 67 6.31 2.02 5.21
C ASP A 67 6.02 2.28 3.72
N CYS A 68 4.78 2.67 3.39
CA CYS A 68 4.44 3.09 2.04
C CYS A 68 5.22 4.37 1.65
N SER A 69 5.09 4.82 0.41
CA SER A 69 5.73 6.07 -0.04
C SER A 69 4.76 7.10 -0.59
N TRP A 70 3.47 6.76 -0.70
CA TRP A 70 2.47 7.61 -1.33
C TRP A 70 2.38 8.99 -0.66
N CYS A 71 2.23 9.03 0.67
CA CYS A 71 2.14 10.27 1.43
C CYS A 71 3.41 11.15 1.31
N ALA A 72 4.59 10.51 1.28
CA ALA A 72 5.85 11.24 1.12
C ALA A 72 5.96 11.90 -0.26
N ILE A 73 5.54 11.19 -1.32
CA ILE A 73 5.59 11.66 -2.70
C ILE A 73 4.56 12.77 -2.97
N TYR A 74 3.30 12.56 -2.59
CA TYR A 74 2.21 13.42 -3.03
C TYR A 74 1.83 14.52 -2.04
N LEU A 75 1.99 14.28 -0.74
CA LEU A 75 1.54 15.22 0.30
C LEU A 75 2.71 15.92 0.98
N GLY A 76 3.88 15.28 1.06
CA GLY A 76 4.99 15.75 1.89
C GLY A 76 4.69 15.66 3.39
N TYR A 77 3.64 14.92 3.79
CA TYR A 77 3.31 14.56 5.16
C TYR A 77 2.36 13.34 5.19
N CYS A 78 2.24 12.65 6.32
CA CYS A 78 1.35 11.51 6.53
C CYS A 78 0.29 11.85 7.58
N ILE A 79 -0.98 11.89 7.18
CA ILE A 79 -2.12 12.14 8.08
C ILE A 79 -2.75 10.85 8.64
N CYS A 80 -2.49 9.71 8.00
CA CYS A 80 -3.19 8.47 8.32
C CYS A 80 -2.96 8.00 9.76
N ALA A 81 -1.76 8.22 10.33
CA ALA A 81 -1.47 7.81 11.70
C ALA A 81 -2.33 8.54 12.74
N ASP A 82 -2.69 9.80 12.48
CA ASP A 82 -3.52 10.60 13.38
C ASP A 82 -5.02 10.24 13.23
N LEU A 83 -5.43 9.89 12.01
CA LEU A 83 -6.82 9.52 11.72
C LEU A 83 -7.19 8.15 12.27
N ILE A 84 -6.33 7.14 12.13
CA ILE A 84 -6.67 5.77 12.56
C ILE A 84 -6.81 5.61 14.09
N VAL A 85 -6.26 6.53 14.89
CA VAL A 85 -6.39 6.51 16.35
C VAL A 85 -7.61 7.31 16.84
N THR A 86 -8.35 7.93 15.93
CA THR A 86 -9.56 8.68 16.26
C THR A 86 -10.74 7.73 16.32
N GLU A 87 -11.19 7.41 17.55
CA GLU A 87 -12.30 6.50 17.80
C GLU A 87 -13.57 6.90 17.03
N GLY A 88 -14.16 5.92 16.33
CA GLY A 88 -15.38 6.09 15.52
C GLY A 88 -15.17 6.84 14.19
N ARG A 89 -13.92 7.11 13.82
CA ARG A 89 -13.51 7.73 12.55
C ARG A 89 -12.14 7.17 12.11
N GLU A 90 -11.92 5.88 12.33
CA GLU A 90 -10.68 5.21 12.00
C GLU A 90 -10.50 5.19 10.48
N GLN A 91 -9.75 6.15 9.96
CA GLN A 91 -9.69 6.42 8.52
C GLN A 91 -8.26 6.41 8.01
N SER A 92 -8.06 5.94 6.77
CA SER A 92 -6.76 6.00 6.11
C SER A 92 -6.86 6.06 4.58
N CYS A 93 -5.77 6.41 3.90
CA CYS A 93 -5.70 6.34 2.44
C CYS A 93 -5.86 4.89 1.95
N PRO A 94 -6.18 4.67 0.66
CA PRO A 94 -6.36 3.31 0.12
C PRO A 94 -5.18 2.37 0.37
N GLU A 95 -3.94 2.86 0.28
CA GLU A 95 -2.73 2.05 0.53
C GLU A 95 -2.64 1.58 1.99
N CYS A 96 -2.87 2.48 2.95
CA CYS A 96 -2.85 2.16 4.37
C CYS A 96 -4.01 1.23 4.74
N ALA A 97 -5.22 1.49 4.23
CA ALA A 97 -6.39 0.65 4.49
C ALA A 97 -6.18 -0.76 3.96
N ALA A 98 -5.61 -0.91 2.76
CA ALA A 98 -5.28 -2.21 2.20
C ALA A 98 -4.27 -2.99 3.05
N ALA A 99 -3.28 -2.31 3.64
CA ALA A 99 -2.33 -2.93 4.56
C ALA A 99 -2.98 -3.31 5.91
N TRP A 100 -3.85 -2.47 6.47
CA TRP A 100 -4.61 -2.79 7.69
C TRP A 100 -5.54 -4.00 7.49
N ASN A 101 -6.24 -4.08 6.34
CA ASN A 101 -7.06 -5.23 5.97
C ASN A 101 -6.25 -6.54 5.90
N ARG A 102 -4.97 -6.45 5.52
CA ARG A 102 -4.02 -7.58 5.53
C ARG A 102 -3.35 -7.82 6.88
N LYS A 103 -3.84 -7.18 7.95
CA LYS A 103 -3.29 -7.25 9.32
C LYS A 103 -1.82 -6.82 9.40
N LEU A 104 -1.41 -5.90 8.51
CA LEU A 104 -0.08 -5.29 8.48
C LEU A 104 -0.06 -3.93 9.18
N GLY A 105 -1.04 -3.58 9.99
CA GLY A 105 -0.97 -2.40 10.86
C GLY A 105 0.10 -2.57 11.94
N LYS A 106 0.67 -1.45 12.42
CA LYS A 106 1.62 -1.46 13.55
C LYS A 106 1.26 -0.51 14.69
N THR A 107 0.14 0.22 14.59
CA THR A 107 -0.31 1.13 15.64
C THR A 107 -1.06 0.35 16.73
N PRO A 108 -0.61 0.38 18.00
CA PRO A 108 -1.26 -0.34 19.09
C PRO A 108 -2.69 0.16 19.35
N GLY A 109 -3.60 -0.77 19.66
CA GLY A 109 -4.98 -0.44 20.06
C GLY A 109 -5.93 -0.09 18.92
N VAL A 110 -5.47 -0.10 17.67
CA VAL A 110 -6.29 0.14 16.48
C VAL A 110 -6.84 -1.19 15.98
N ASP A 111 -8.16 -1.27 15.80
CA ASP A 111 -8.81 -2.43 15.19
C ASP A 111 -8.63 -2.39 13.66
N PRO A 112 -7.90 -3.36 13.06
CA PRO A 112 -7.76 -3.43 11.61
C PRO A 112 -9.09 -3.48 10.85
N ASP A 113 -10.14 -4.07 11.45
CA ASP A 113 -11.43 -4.25 10.78
C ASP A 113 -12.32 -2.98 10.84
N ALA A 114 -11.92 -1.98 11.65
CA ALA A 114 -12.60 -0.70 11.74
C ALA A 114 -12.06 0.35 10.75
N ILE A 115 -10.95 0.07 10.05
CA ILE A 115 -10.30 1.06 9.18
C ILE A 115 -11.10 1.28 7.91
N GLU A 116 -11.65 2.48 7.76
CA GLU A 116 -12.33 2.94 6.56
C GLU A 116 -11.35 3.66 5.61
N VAL A 117 -11.61 3.53 4.30
CA VAL A 117 -10.87 4.26 3.28
C VAL A 117 -11.42 5.68 3.20
N ILE A 118 -10.55 6.67 3.39
CA ILE A 118 -10.83 8.03 2.91
C ILE A 118 -10.36 8.15 1.48
N THR A 119 -11.32 8.46 0.61
CA THR A 119 -11.00 9.01 -0.69
C THR A 119 -10.50 10.43 -0.44
N PHE A 120 -9.18 10.60 -0.47
CA PHE A 120 -8.67 11.92 -0.81
C PHE A 120 -9.11 12.13 -2.25
N GLY A 121 -9.93 13.13 -2.56
CA GLY A 121 -10.38 13.47 -3.94
C GLY A 121 -9.26 13.63 -4.99
N VAL A 122 -8.01 13.37 -4.59
CA VAL A 122 -6.80 13.15 -5.39
C VAL A 122 -6.94 12.01 -6.41
N TYR A 123 -7.75 10.97 -6.16
CA TYR A 123 -7.95 9.92 -7.16
C TYR A 123 -8.96 10.29 -8.26
N GLY A 124 -9.56 11.49 -8.23
CA GLY A 124 -10.42 12.01 -9.31
C GLY A 124 -11.74 11.25 -9.52
N PHE A 125 -12.05 10.23 -8.71
CA PHE A 125 -13.28 9.45 -8.80
C PHE A 125 -14.50 10.11 -8.14
N GLU A 126 -14.33 11.26 -7.49
CA GLU A 126 -15.41 11.94 -6.75
C GLU A 126 -16.22 12.92 -7.62
N ASN A 127 -15.75 13.22 -8.84
CA ASN A 127 -16.52 14.02 -9.79
C ASN A 127 -17.23 13.11 -10.79
N GLU A 128 -18.36 12.52 -10.37
CA GLU A 128 -19.43 12.21 -11.31
C GLU A 128 -19.99 13.54 -11.86
N GLY A 129 -19.24 14.25 -12.72
CA GLY A 129 -19.75 15.54 -13.17
C GLY A 129 -18.94 16.39 -14.12
N GLU A 130 -17.64 16.19 -14.36
CA GLU A 130 -16.97 16.83 -15.50
C GLU A 130 -15.91 15.88 -16.09
N PRO A 131 -15.92 15.64 -17.41
CA PRO A 131 -14.83 14.94 -18.06
C PRO A 131 -13.54 15.69 -17.76
N TYR A 132 -12.47 14.96 -17.44
CA TYR A 132 -11.12 15.50 -17.47
C TYR A 132 -11.00 16.38 -18.72
N PRO A 133 -10.58 17.66 -18.62
CA PRO A 133 -10.31 18.43 -19.82
C PRO A 133 -9.37 17.56 -20.66
N ASN A 134 -9.75 17.31 -21.91
CA ASN A 134 -8.87 16.67 -22.86
C ASN A 134 -7.56 17.44 -22.78
N ILE A 135 -6.57 16.86 -22.11
CA ILE A 135 -5.18 17.22 -22.33
C ILE A 135 -4.98 16.67 -23.73
N GLU A 136 -5.23 17.51 -24.75
CA GLU A 136 -4.65 17.27 -26.05
C GLU A 136 -3.17 17.09 -25.75
N GLU A 137 -2.69 15.86 -25.90
CA GLU A 137 -1.27 15.55 -25.82
C GLU A 137 -0.62 16.40 -26.90
N ASP A 138 -0.16 17.58 -26.52
CA ASP A 138 0.74 18.38 -27.31
C ASP A 138 2.06 17.64 -27.32
N HIS A 139 2.13 16.63 -28.19
CA HIS A 139 3.35 16.05 -28.71
C HIS A 139 4.05 17.06 -29.65
N SER A 140 4.10 18.35 -29.30
CA SER A 140 5.15 19.20 -29.83
C SER A 140 6.43 18.73 -29.17
N ASP A 141 7.21 18.01 -29.96
CA ASP A 141 8.59 17.68 -29.72
C ASP A 141 9.38 18.96 -29.34
N GLU A 142 9.41 19.31 -28.06
CA GLU A 142 10.51 20.12 -27.55
C GLU A 142 11.73 19.19 -27.51
N ASP A 143 12.50 19.29 -28.58
CA ASP A 143 13.84 18.75 -28.78
C ASP A 143 14.75 19.19 -27.61
N VAL A 144 14.65 18.48 -26.48
CA VAL A 144 15.61 18.57 -25.39
C VAL A 144 16.87 17.87 -25.87
N SER A 145 17.64 18.59 -26.67
CA SER A 145 18.99 18.21 -27.05
C SER A 145 19.80 17.87 -25.79
N PRO A 146 20.50 16.72 -25.74
CA PRO A 146 21.28 16.34 -24.57
C PRO A 146 22.35 17.40 -24.26
N PRO A 147 22.64 17.67 -22.97
CA PRO A 147 23.71 18.59 -22.62
C PRO A 147 25.06 18.09 -23.16
N GLU A 148 25.75 18.95 -23.92
CA GLU A 148 27.09 18.67 -24.47
C GLU A 148 28.07 18.22 -23.37
N GLU A 149 28.55 16.99 -23.53
CA GLU A 149 29.62 16.41 -22.73
C GLU A 149 30.93 17.18 -23.00
N LYS A 150 31.29 18.11 -22.11
CA LYS A 150 32.59 18.78 -22.13
C LYS A 150 33.70 17.77 -21.86
N LYS A 151 34.30 17.22 -22.92
CA LYS A 151 35.57 16.47 -22.85
C LYS A 151 36.65 17.38 -22.29
N LYS A 152 37.06 17.13 -21.04
CA LYS A 152 38.30 17.67 -20.47
C LYS A 152 39.48 17.09 -21.25
N LEU A 153 40.17 17.93 -22.00
CA LEU A 153 41.54 17.68 -22.44
C LEU A 153 42.43 17.64 -21.20
N VAL A 154 43.01 16.47 -20.92
CA VAL A 154 44.11 16.30 -19.97
C VAL A 154 45.37 16.86 -20.64
N PRO A 155 46.22 17.63 -19.92
CA PRO A 155 47.43 18.26 -20.46
C PRO A 155 48.51 17.25 -20.89
#